data_AF-A0A9Q3GJ02-F1
#
_entry.id   AF-A0A9Q3GJ02-F1
#
_cell.length_a   1.000
_cell.length_b   1.000
_cell.length_c   1.000
_cell.angle_alpha   90.00
_cell.angle_beta   90.00
_cell.angle_gamma   90.00
#
_symmetry.space_group_name_H-M   'P 1'
#
loop_
_entity.id
_entity.type
_entity.pdbx_description
1 polymer ?
#
loop_
_entity_poly.entity_id
_entity_poly.type
_entity_poly.pdbx_seq_one_letter_code
_entity_poly.pdbx_strand_id
1 'polypeptide(L)'
;MDTALLLWSRVISNTGLLGNIISDRDPKFTSSLWTNLHRLFGTKLSFSIAYHPQKDGLAERIIQTLEEMFMRLCAYGLPADTLRKDLIDIHPTASSFKVMLDKVKHHSKQSMNDSFEYAKEKWDNSQKVPDFKVGDLVLVSTSNFHNIKGPKKLADSYVGPFLLLPYMEPMKFKWN
;
A
#
# COMPACT_ATOMS: atom_id res chain seq x y z
N MET A 1 8.49 -6.23 -25.07
CA MET A 1 9.61 -6.52 -24.15
C MET A 1 10.25 -5.22 -23.69
N ASP A 2 10.57 -4.31 -24.60
CA ASP A 2 11.26 -3.04 -24.27
C ASP A 2 10.51 -2.13 -23.28
N THR A 3 9.18 -2.12 -23.34
CA THR A 3 8.33 -1.36 -22.40
C THR A 3 8.45 -1.85 -20.96
N ALA A 4 8.54 -3.17 -20.75
CA ALA A 4 8.72 -3.76 -19.43
C ALA A 4 10.12 -3.49 -18.87
N LEU A 5 11.15 -3.52 -19.72
CA LEU A 5 12.52 -3.18 -19.34
C LEU A 5 12.66 -1.70 -18.98
N LEU A 6 12.05 -0.80 -19.74
CA LEU A 6 12.03 0.63 -19.44
C LEU A 6 11.32 0.95 -18.13
N LEU A 7 10.19 0.28 -17.85
CA LEU A 7 9.50 0.41 -16.57
C LEU A 7 10.41 0.00 -15.41
N TRP A 8 11.10 -1.14 -15.56
CA TRP A 8 12.04 -1.63 -14.57
C TRP A 8 13.18 -0.64 -14.31
N SER A 9 13.89 -0.23 -15.37
CA SER A 9 15.11 0.55 -15.25
C SER A 9 14.90 2.03 -14.89
N ARG A 10 13.70 2.58 -15.12
CA ARG A 10 13.43 4.01 -14.90
C ARG A 10 12.49 4.28 -13.73
N VAL A 11 11.51 3.39 -13.51
CA VAL A 11 10.49 3.59 -12.48
C VAL A 11 10.83 2.73 -11.28
N ILE A 12 10.78 1.40 -11.43
CA ILE A 12 10.89 0.46 -10.29
C ILE A 12 12.25 0.55 -9.61
N SER A 13 13.35 0.68 -10.35
CA SER A 13 14.69 0.83 -9.76
C SER A 13 14.88 2.12 -8.94
N ASN A 14 14.16 3.19 -9.29
CA ASN A 14 14.27 4.50 -8.63
C ASN A 14 13.28 4.66 -7.47
N THR A 15 12.10 4.07 -7.57
CA THR A 15 11.05 4.19 -6.54
C THR A 15 10.98 3.00 -5.60
N GLY A 16 11.62 1.88 -5.95
CA GLY A 16 11.41 0.59 -5.31
C GLY A 16 10.15 -0.13 -5.82
N LEU A 17 9.96 -1.35 -5.35
CA LEU A 17 8.79 -2.19 -5.66
C LEU A 17 7.55 -1.65 -4.94
N LEU A 18 6.56 -1.21 -5.71
CA LEU A 18 5.29 -0.71 -5.18
C LEU A 18 4.37 -1.87 -4.84
N GLY A 19 3.97 -2.02 -3.56
CA GLY A 19 3.13 -3.13 -3.12
C GLY A 19 1.73 -3.18 -3.77
N ASN A 20 1.18 -2.02 -4.14
CA ASN A 20 -0.09 -1.92 -4.87
C ASN A 20 -0.03 -0.74 -5.85
N ILE A 21 -0.44 -0.98 -7.10
CA ILE A 21 -0.54 0.03 -8.15
C ILE A 21 -2.00 0.13 -8.54
N ILE A 22 -2.54 1.36 -8.54
CA ILE A 22 -3.88 1.65 -9.03
C ILE A 22 -3.73 2.23 -10.43
N SER A 23 -4.27 1.54 -11.41
CA SER A 23 -4.27 1.97 -12.82
C SER A 23 -5.70 2.11 -13.32
N ASP A 24 -5.88 2.90 -14.36
CA ASP A 24 -7.11 2.89 -15.16
C ASP A 24 -7.30 1.54 -15.88
N ARG A 25 -8.46 1.36 -16.50
CA ARG A 25 -8.80 0.14 -17.26
C ARG A 25 -8.33 0.19 -18.72
N ASP A 26 -7.25 0.92 -19.04
CA ASP A 26 -6.73 0.93 -20.40
C ASP A 26 -6.38 -0.51 -20.84
N PRO A 27 -6.69 -0.90 -22.09
CA PRO A 27 -6.35 -2.21 -22.66
C PRO A 27 -4.88 -2.62 -22.47
N LYS A 28 -3.97 -1.65 -22.39
CA LYS A 28 -2.54 -1.88 -22.15
C LYS A 28 -2.32 -2.47 -20.76
N PHE A 29 -2.93 -1.90 -19.72
CA PHE A 29 -2.77 -2.35 -18.33
C PHE A 29 -3.64 -3.57 -17.98
N THR A 30 -4.70 -3.83 -18.74
CA THR A 30 -5.54 -5.03 -18.60
C THR A 30 -5.03 -6.24 -19.39
N SER A 31 -3.98 -6.06 -20.20
CA SER A 31 -3.41 -7.15 -21.00
C SER A 31 -2.80 -8.28 -20.14
N SER A 32 -2.76 -9.48 -20.72
CA SER A 32 -2.18 -10.67 -20.07
C SER A 32 -0.69 -10.48 -19.75
N LEU A 33 0.03 -9.72 -20.56
CA LEU A 33 1.43 -9.40 -20.34
C LEU A 33 1.62 -8.61 -19.04
N TRP A 34 0.86 -7.53 -18.87
CA TRP A 34 0.97 -6.66 -17.69
C TRP A 34 0.49 -7.36 -16.41
N THR A 35 -0.58 -8.14 -16.50
CA THR A 35 -1.07 -8.93 -15.37
C THR A 35 -0.03 -9.95 -14.90
N ASN A 36 0.62 -10.67 -15.83
CA ASN A 36 1.68 -11.63 -15.50
C ASN A 36 2.95 -10.96 -14.98
N LEU A 37 3.32 -9.82 -15.54
CA LEU A 37 4.46 -9.02 -15.10
C LEU A 37 4.32 -8.61 -13.63
N HIS A 38 3.17 -8.05 -13.25
CA HIS A 38 2.90 -7.64 -11.88
C HIS A 38 2.82 -8.83 -10.92
N ARG A 39 2.33 -9.99 -11.38
CA ARG A 39 2.36 -11.24 -10.62
C ARG A 39 3.77 -11.72 -10.31
N LEU A 40 4.69 -11.63 -11.29
CA LEU A 40 6.10 -11.99 -11.09
C LEU A 40 6.81 -11.04 -10.11
N PHE A 41 6.45 -9.76 -10.14
CA PHE A 41 7.00 -8.76 -9.22
C PHE A 41 6.39 -8.79 -7.82
N GLY A 42 5.34 -9.59 -7.58
CA GLY A 42 4.63 -9.63 -6.30
C GLY A 42 3.84 -8.35 -5.99
N THR A 43 3.61 -7.51 -7.00
CA THR A 43 2.88 -6.24 -6.88
C THR A 43 1.41 -6.45 -7.22
N LYS A 44 0.50 -5.93 -6.38
CA LYS A 44 -0.93 -6.00 -6.68
C LYS A 44 -1.29 -4.91 -7.68
N LEU A 45 -1.81 -5.28 -8.85
CA LEU A 45 -2.41 -4.33 -9.79
C LEU A 45 -3.91 -4.25 -9.51
N SER A 46 -4.39 -3.08 -9.12
CA SER A 46 -5.79 -2.78 -8.87
C SER A 46 -6.28 -1.80 -9.94
N PHE A 47 -7.51 -2.00 -10.44
CA PHE A 47 -8.08 -1.10 -11.44
C PHE A 47 -9.05 -0.11 -10.79
N SER A 48 -8.98 1.17 -11.18
CA SER A 48 -10.00 2.14 -10.78
C SER A 48 -11.37 1.71 -11.36
N ILE A 49 -12.43 2.03 -10.63
CA ILE A 49 -13.80 1.81 -11.09
C ILE A 49 -14.07 2.92 -12.11
N ALA A 50 -14.59 2.57 -13.28
CA ALA A 50 -15.02 3.57 -14.27
C ALA A 50 -15.93 4.58 -13.55
N TYR A 51 -15.56 5.87 -13.60
CA TYR A 51 -16.19 6.98 -12.90
C TYR A 51 -15.93 7.10 -11.38
N HIS A 52 -14.67 7.19 -10.94
CA HIS A 52 -14.31 7.72 -9.62
C HIS A 52 -13.35 8.93 -9.72
N PRO A 53 -13.85 10.14 -10.03
CA PRO A 53 -13.05 11.37 -10.16
C PRO A 53 -12.26 11.74 -8.89
N GLN A 54 -12.65 11.17 -7.75
CA GLN A 54 -12.11 11.53 -6.45
C GLN A 54 -10.80 10.81 -6.10
N LYS A 55 -10.49 9.67 -6.76
CA LYS A 55 -9.22 8.94 -6.57
C LYS A 55 -8.20 9.22 -7.67
N ASP A 56 -8.65 9.36 -8.92
CA ASP A 56 -7.77 9.67 -10.05
C ASP A 56 -7.49 11.18 -10.21
N GLY A 57 -8.23 12.05 -9.52
CA GLY A 57 -8.12 13.51 -9.64
C GLY A 57 -6.77 14.12 -9.25
N LEU A 58 -5.89 13.40 -8.53
CA LEU A 58 -4.50 13.85 -8.30
C LEU A 58 -3.60 13.54 -9.51
N ALA A 59 -3.70 12.31 -10.04
CA ALA A 59 -2.95 11.92 -11.22
C ALA A 59 -3.39 12.76 -12.44
N GLU A 60 -4.70 12.94 -12.62
CA GLU A 60 -5.28 13.79 -13.67
C GLU A 60 -4.82 15.25 -13.54
N ARG A 61 -4.83 15.84 -12.33
CA ARG A 61 -4.33 17.20 -12.11
C ARG A 61 -2.84 17.34 -12.41
N ILE A 62 -2.03 16.35 -12.05
CA ILE A 62 -0.60 16.35 -12.38
C ILE A 62 -0.40 16.23 -13.89
N ILE A 63 -1.14 15.35 -14.56
CA ILE A 63 -1.09 15.19 -16.02
C ILE A 63 -1.48 16.50 -16.71
N GLN A 64 -2.60 17.13 -16.33
CA GLN A 64 -3.04 18.42 -16.88
C GLN A 64 -2.00 19.52 -16.65
N THR A 65 -1.42 19.60 -15.46
CA THR A 65 -0.37 20.59 -15.16
C THR A 65 0.86 20.37 -16.04
N LEU A 66 1.26 19.12 -16.25
CA LEU A 66 2.37 18.76 -17.13
C LEU A 66 2.06 19.10 -18.59
N GLU A 67 0.87 18.76 -19.08
CA GLU A 67 0.41 19.08 -20.44
C GLU A 67 0.43 20.59 -20.69
N GLU A 68 -0.09 21.41 -19.77
CA GLU A 68 -0.03 22.86 -19.87
C GLU A 68 1.42 23.38 -19.89
N MET A 69 2.30 22.81 -19.06
CA MET A 69 3.73 23.15 -19.08
C MET A 69 4.37 22.79 -20.43
N PHE A 70 4.10 21.61 -20.96
CA PHE A 70 4.60 21.17 -22.27
C PHE A 70 4.10 22.07 -23.40
N MET A 71 2.80 22.39 -23.43
CA MET A 71 2.25 23.29 -24.44
C MET A 71 2.93 24.66 -24.40
N ARG A 72 3.14 25.23 -23.21
CA ARG A 72 3.85 26.51 -23.05
C ARG A 72 5.29 26.40 -23.55
N LEU A 73 6.03 25.35 -23.18
CA LEU A 73 7.41 25.13 -23.62
C LEU A 73 7.52 24.94 -25.13
N CYS A 74 6.61 24.19 -25.76
CA CYS A 74 6.56 24.02 -27.21
C CYS A 74 6.20 25.32 -27.94
N ALA A 75 5.33 26.16 -27.37
CA ALA A 75 4.99 27.47 -27.93
C ALA A 75 6.19 28.44 -27.94
N TYR A 76 7.17 28.24 -27.05
CA TYR A 76 8.44 28.98 -27.05
C TYR A 76 9.48 28.40 -28.04
N GLY A 77 9.12 27.44 -28.89
CA GLY A 77 9.98 26.93 -29.96
C GLY A 77 11.09 25.97 -29.50
N LEU A 78 10.95 25.38 -28.31
CA LEU A 78 11.91 24.39 -27.81
C LEU A 78 11.82 23.08 -28.63
N PRO A 79 12.94 22.59 -29.19
CA PRO A 79 12.94 21.32 -29.92
C PRO A 79 12.57 20.15 -28.99
N ALA A 80 11.87 19.14 -29.52
CA ALA A 80 11.29 18.02 -28.75
C ALA A 80 12.33 17.21 -27.93
N ASP A 81 13.58 17.27 -28.38
CA ASP A 81 14.77 16.65 -27.82
C ASP A 81 15.39 17.42 -26.63
N THR A 82 14.85 18.61 -26.29
CA THR A 82 15.32 19.41 -25.15
C THR A 82 14.89 18.83 -23.79
N LEU A 83 14.03 17.81 -23.74
CA LEU A 83 13.59 17.12 -22.52
C LEU A 83 14.69 16.23 -21.91
N ARG A 84 15.92 16.72 -21.81
CA ARG A 84 16.97 16.16 -20.95
C ARG A 84 16.77 16.67 -19.52
N LYS A 85 17.37 15.95 -18.57
CA LYS A 85 17.36 16.25 -17.12
C LYS A 85 17.69 17.72 -16.79
N ASP A 86 18.37 18.40 -17.70
CA ASP A 86 18.89 19.75 -17.55
C ASP A 86 17.82 20.84 -17.77
N LEU A 87 16.62 20.50 -18.26
CA LEU A 87 15.56 21.49 -18.55
C LEU A 87 14.93 22.11 -17.28
N ILE A 88 15.01 21.40 -16.14
CA ILE A 88 14.45 21.85 -14.86
C ILE A 88 15.14 23.13 -14.37
N ASP A 89 16.39 23.36 -14.78
CA ASP A 89 17.20 24.50 -14.34
C ASP A 89 17.07 25.73 -15.25
N ILE A 90 16.36 25.64 -16.39
CA ILE A 90 16.29 26.72 -17.39
C ILE A 90 15.11 27.67 -17.14
N HIS A 91 14.03 27.22 -16.49
CA HIS A 91 12.81 28.01 -16.33
C HIS A 91 12.43 28.24 -14.85
N PRO A 92 12.31 29.49 -14.37
CA PRO A 92 12.06 29.80 -12.96
C PRO A 92 10.76 29.19 -12.41
N THR A 93 9.74 29.01 -13.25
CA THR A 93 8.50 28.30 -12.88
C THR A 93 8.71 26.79 -12.71
N ALA A 94 9.58 26.16 -13.50
CA ALA A 94 9.88 24.73 -13.37
C ALA A 94 10.69 24.44 -12.10
N SER A 95 11.60 25.36 -11.73
CA SER A 95 12.34 25.31 -10.47
C SER A 95 11.41 25.47 -9.26
N SER A 96 10.45 26.41 -9.34
CA SER A 96 9.42 26.59 -8.31
C SER A 96 8.52 25.35 -8.16
N PHE A 97 8.17 24.70 -9.28
CA PHE A 97 7.39 23.46 -9.29
C PHE A 97 8.17 22.28 -8.70
N LYS A 98 9.49 22.17 -8.95
CA LYS A 98 10.36 21.18 -8.32
C LYS A 98 10.34 21.32 -6.80
N VAL A 99 10.51 22.54 -6.29
CA VAL A 99 10.43 22.83 -4.85
C VAL A 99 9.06 22.45 -4.28
N MET A 100 7.99 22.74 -5.01
CA MET A 100 6.63 22.33 -4.62
C MET A 100 6.49 20.80 -4.56
N LEU A 101 6.98 20.07 -5.56
CA LEU A 101 6.95 18.61 -5.59
C LEU A 101 7.76 17.98 -4.45
N ASP A 102 8.93 18.54 -4.13
CA ASP A 102 9.75 18.05 -3.03
C ASP A 102 9.08 18.29 -1.68
N LYS A 103 8.41 19.43 -1.50
CA LYS A 103 7.57 19.70 -0.32
C LYS A 103 6.40 18.73 -0.22
N VAL A 104 5.70 18.48 -1.33
CA VAL A 104 4.58 17.51 -1.37
C VAL A 104 5.07 16.12 -1.01
N LYS A 105 6.19 15.65 -1.59
CA LYS A 105 6.79 14.36 -1.25
C LYS A 105 7.15 14.25 0.23
N HIS A 106 7.77 15.29 0.78
CA HIS A 106 8.14 15.32 2.19
C HIS A 106 6.91 15.25 3.09
N HIS A 107 5.89 16.04 2.79
CA HIS A 107 4.64 16.06 3.53
C HIS A 107 3.90 14.72 3.45
N SER A 108 3.80 14.12 2.25
CA SER A 108 3.19 12.79 2.09
C SER A 108 3.91 11.73 2.93
N LYS A 109 5.25 11.76 2.95
CA LYS A 109 6.04 10.84 3.77
C LYS A 109 5.78 11.04 5.27
N GLN A 110 5.71 12.28 5.74
CA GLN A 110 5.37 12.61 7.12
C GLN A 110 3.97 12.14 7.49
N SER A 111 2.94 12.51 6.71
CA SER A 111 1.56 12.11 6.98
C SER A 111 1.36 10.59 7.00
N MET A 112 2.05 9.86 6.11
CA MET A 112 2.05 8.40 6.16
C MET A 112 2.66 7.89 7.47
N ASN A 113 3.80 8.45 7.88
CA ASN A 113 4.48 8.04 9.11
C ASN A 113 3.64 8.36 10.36
N ASP A 114 3.05 9.55 10.43
CA ASP A 114 2.17 9.96 11.53
C ASP A 114 0.94 9.04 11.64
N SER A 115 0.40 8.61 10.49
CA SER A 115 -0.70 7.63 10.45
C SER A 115 -0.29 6.25 10.96
N PHE A 116 0.94 5.81 10.64
CA PHE A 116 1.50 4.55 11.15
C PHE A 116 1.75 4.60 12.66
N GLU A 117 2.36 5.69 13.15
CA GLU A 117 2.62 5.89 14.57
C GLU A 117 1.31 5.98 15.37
N TYR A 118 0.33 6.73 14.88
CA TYR A 118 -1.01 6.79 15.48
C TYR A 118 -1.67 5.41 15.56
N ALA A 119 -1.59 4.60 14.50
CA ALA A 119 -2.15 3.25 14.49
C ALA A 119 -1.45 2.32 15.48
N LYS A 120 -0.13 2.44 15.60
CA LYS A 120 0.70 1.68 16.56
C LYS A 120 0.37 2.08 18.00
N GLU A 121 0.36 3.37 18.32
CA GLU A 121 0.02 3.89 19.65
C GLU A 121 -1.39 3.45 20.06
N LYS A 122 -2.34 3.49 19.13
CA LYS A 122 -3.70 2.99 19.37
C LYS A 122 -3.71 1.48 19.63
N TRP A 123 -2.94 0.70 18.88
CA TRP A 123 -2.86 -0.76 19.06
C TRP A 123 -2.23 -1.11 20.42
N ASP A 124 -1.12 -0.47 20.77
CA ASP A 124 -0.41 -0.65 22.04
C ASP A 124 -1.32 -0.28 23.24
N ASN A 125 -2.02 0.87 23.17
CA ASN A 125 -2.91 1.33 24.24
C ASN A 125 -4.24 0.55 24.33
N SER A 126 -4.68 -0.09 23.24
CA SER A 126 -5.93 -0.87 23.23
C SER A 126 -5.76 -2.30 23.72
N GLN A 127 -4.53 -2.81 23.80
CA GLN A 127 -4.26 -4.14 24.36
C GLN A 127 -4.21 -4.08 25.89
N LYS A 128 -5.37 -4.21 26.52
CA LYS A 128 -5.44 -4.64 27.91
C LYS A 128 -5.11 -6.13 27.95
N VAL A 129 -3.91 -6.49 28.41
CA VAL A 129 -3.60 -7.88 28.77
C VAL A 129 -4.55 -8.23 29.93
N PRO A 130 -5.41 -9.24 29.79
CA PRO A 130 -6.27 -9.64 30.90
C PRO A 130 -5.39 -10.20 32.03
N ASP A 131 -5.54 -9.67 33.24
CA ASP A 131 -4.88 -10.20 34.44
C ASP A 131 -5.62 -11.47 34.89
N PHE A 132 -5.14 -12.61 34.41
CA PHE A 132 -5.70 -13.92 34.72
C PHE A 132 -4.91 -14.58 35.85
N LYS A 133 -5.60 -15.10 36.86
CA LYS A 133 -4.97 -15.84 37.96
C LYS A 133 -5.15 -17.34 37.77
N VAL A 134 -4.16 -18.10 38.23
CA VAL A 134 -4.26 -19.56 38.31
C VAL A 134 -5.42 -19.92 39.22
N GLY A 135 -6.37 -20.70 38.70
CA GLY A 135 -7.62 -21.05 39.37
C GLY A 135 -8.86 -20.33 38.83
N ASP A 136 -8.71 -19.28 38.00
CA ASP A 136 -9.84 -18.59 37.39
C ASP A 136 -10.52 -19.47 36.33
N LEU A 137 -11.85 -19.38 36.26
CA LEU A 137 -12.66 -20.00 35.21
C LEU A 137 -12.77 -19.06 34.01
N VAL A 138 -12.23 -19.47 32.87
CA VAL A 138 -12.21 -18.67 31.64
C VAL A 138 -13.00 -19.32 30.52
N LEU A 139 -13.56 -18.46 29.68
CA LEU A 139 -14.22 -18.82 28.44
C LEU A 139 -13.26 -18.58 27.27
N VAL A 140 -13.13 -19.55 26.38
CA VAL A 140 -12.25 -19.45 25.21
C VAL A 140 -13.09 -19.09 23.99
N SER A 141 -12.71 -18.02 23.30
CA SER A 141 -13.44 -17.57 22.10
C SER A 141 -13.33 -18.57 20.95
N THR A 142 -14.45 -18.92 20.34
CA THR A 142 -14.52 -19.83 19.18
C THR A 142 -14.09 -19.20 17.86
N SER A 143 -13.82 -17.89 17.86
CA SER A 143 -13.52 -17.09 16.65
C SER A 143 -12.40 -17.64 15.77
N ASN A 144 -11.37 -18.25 16.36
CA ASN A 144 -10.22 -18.82 15.66
C ASN A 144 -10.24 -20.36 15.55
N PHE A 145 -11.32 -21.01 15.99
CA PHE A 145 -11.46 -22.46 15.91
C PHE A 145 -12.11 -22.90 14.60
N HIS A 146 -11.26 -23.33 13.66
CA HIS A 146 -11.69 -23.79 12.33
C HIS A 146 -12.41 -25.15 12.35
N ASN A 147 -12.40 -25.85 13.49
CA ASN A 147 -12.94 -27.20 13.65
C ASN A 147 -14.35 -27.26 14.25
N ILE A 148 -14.97 -26.10 14.54
CA ILE A 148 -16.32 -26.05 15.10
C ILE A 148 -17.32 -26.19 13.96
N LYS A 149 -18.03 -27.34 13.93
CA LYS A 149 -19.03 -27.67 12.92
C LYS A 149 -20.36 -27.02 13.26
N GLY A 150 -21.02 -26.43 12.26
CA GLY A 150 -22.37 -25.89 12.36
C GLY A 150 -22.52 -24.52 11.67
N PRO A 151 -23.75 -24.00 11.54
CA PRO A 151 -23.98 -22.67 11.00
C PRO A 151 -23.35 -21.62 11.91
N LYS A 152 -22.51 -20.72 11.38
CA LYS A 152 -21.85 -19.62 12.15
C LYS A 152 -22.81 -18.79 13.01
N LYS A 153 -24.09 -18.72 12.63
CA LYS A 153 -25.13 -17.96 13.33
C LYS A 153 -25.69 -18.67 14.58
N LEU A 154 -25.48 -19.97 14.69
CA LEU A 154 -25.95 -20.83 15.78
C LEU A 154 -24.81 -21.47 16.59
N ALA A 155 -23.56 -21.23 16.20
CA ALA A 155 -22.39 -21.69 16.94
C ALA A 155 -22.14 -20.77 18.13
N ASP A 156 -21.86 -21.34 19.30
CA ASP A 156 -21.51 -20.57 20.48
C ASP A 156 -20.23 -19.77 20.24
N SER A 157 -20.23 -18.48 20.58
CA SER A 157 -19.08 -17.58 20.42
C SER A 157 -17.94 -17.88 21.40
N TYR A 158 -18.21 -18.69 22.43
CA TYR A 158 -17.29 -19.04 23.50
C TYR A 158 -17.53 -20.48 23.97
N VAL A 159 -16.46 -21.17 24.36
CA VAL A 159 -16.51 -22.52 24.95
C VAL A 159 -15.90 -22.48 26.34
N GLY A 160 -16.47 -23.24 27.28
CA GLY A 160 -16.00 -23.34 28.67
C GLY A 160 -17.18 -23.35 29.66
N PRO A 161 -16.93 -23.18 30.97
CA PRO A 161 -15.70 -22.64 31.57
C PRO A 161 -14.56 -23.66 31.72
N PHE A 162 -13.33 -23.21 31.49
CA PHE A 162 -12.11 -23.97 31.73
C PHE A 162 -11.32 -23.35 32.88
N LEU A 163 -10.72 -24.20 33.72
CA LEU A 163 -9.89 -23.75 34.83
C LEU A 163 -8.48 -23.41 34.34
N LEU A 164 -8.01 -22.19 34.61
CA LEU A 164 -6.64 -21.79 34.34
C LEU A 164 -5.67 -22.52 35.27
N LEU A 165 -4.88 -23.41 34.68
CA LEU A 165 -3.83 -24.13 35.38
C LEU A 165 -2.53 -23.31 35.41
N PRO A 166 -1.64 -23.56 36.39
CA PRO A 166 -0.31 -22.96 36.37
C PRO A 166 0.42 -23.38 35.10
N TYR A 167 1.24 -22.47 34.56
CA TYR A 167 2.05 -22.76 33.38
C TYR A 167 2.96 -23.96 33.66
N MET A 168 2.63 -25.09 33.03
CA MET A 168 3.48 -26.26 32.96
C MET A 168 4.31 -26.10 31.68
N GLU A 169 5.65 -26.02 31.80
CA GLU A 169 6.50 -26.00 30.62
C GLU A 169 6.12 -27.17 29.68
N PRO A 170 6.06 -26.94 28.35
CA PRO A 170 5.71 -28.00 27.43
C PRO A 170 6.72 -29.13 27.57
N MET A 171 6.24 -30.31 27.99
CA MET A 171 7.05 -31.52 28.05
C MET A 171 7.74 -31.71 26.70
N LYS A 172 9.08 -31.62 26.70
CA LYS A 172 9.90 -31.93 25.53
C LYS A 172 9.75 -33.43 25.26
N PHE A 173 8.81 -33.80 24.41
CA PHE A 173 8.72 -35.16 23.89
C PHE A 173 9.93 -35.41 23.00
N LYS A 174 10.91 -36.15 23.54
CA LYS A 174 12.01 -36.71 22.79
C LYS A 174 11.47 -37.97 22.11
N TRP A 175 11.29 -37.92 20.80
CA TRP A 175 11.02 -39.12 20.01
C TRP A 175 12.32 -39.93 19.94
N ASN A 176 12.30 -41.16 20.44
CA ASN A 176 13.34 -42.17 20.21
C ASN A 176 13.16 -42.83 18.85
#